data_AF-A0A7X3V2B4-F1
#
_entry.id   AF-A0A7X3V2B4-F1
#
_cell.length_a   1.000
_cell.length_b   1.000
_cell.length_c   1.000
_cell.angle_alpha   90.00
_cell.angle_beta   90.00
_cell.angle_gamma   90.00
#
_symmetry.space_group_name_H-M   'P 1'
#
loop_
_entity.id
_entity.type
_entity.pdbx_description
1 polymer ?
#
loop_
_entity_poly.entity_id
_entity_poly.type
_entity_poly.pdbx_seq_one_letter_code
_entity_poly.pdbx_strand_id
1 'polypeptide(L)'
;MAHCSPEGLDRQDGDFVFSTSQWVPTPVGDVFAFFADAMNLERITPPFLRFRIVTPTPIQMRAGAVIDYRLRLRACPIRWRTEITAWEG
;
A
#
# COMPACT_ATOMS: atom_id res chain seq x y z
N MET A 1 6.37 -27.98 -5.16
CA MET A 1 7.66 -27.35 -4.85
C MET A 1 7.72 -26.02 -5.57
N ALA A 2 7.38 -24.92 -4.88
CA ALA A 2 7.46 -23.58 -5.44
C ALA A 2 8.79 -22.94 -5.00
N HIS A 3 9.60 -22.55 -5.98
CA HIS A 3 10.93 -21.98 -5.80
C HIS A 3 10.78 -20.48 -5.53
N CYS A 4 10.94 -20.07 -4.26
CA CYS A 4 11.14 -18.68 -3.89
C CYS A 4 12.63 -18.36 -4.10
N SER A 5 12.95 -17.59 -5.14
CA SER A 5 14.33 -17.14 -5.37
C SER A 5 14.69 -16.00 -4.41
N PRO A 6 15.92 -15.95 -3.86
CA PRO A 6 16.33 -14.92 -2.93
C PRO A 6 16.74 -13.65 -3.68
N GLU A 7 16.21 -12.53 -3.17
CA GLU A 7 16.81 -11.20 -3.05
C GLU A 7 18.12 -10.92 -3.80
N GLY A 8 18.06 -9.97 -4.73
CA GLY A 8 19.20 -9.15 -5.13
C GLY A 8 18.85 -7.69 -4.90
N LEU A 9 19.40 -7.06 -3.86
CA LEU A 9 19.50 -5.60 -3.80
C LEU A 9 20.58 -5.19 -4.80
N ASP A 10 20.18 -4.89 -6.03
CA ASP A 10 21.05 -4.19 -6.97
C ASP A 10 21.19 -2.74 -6.50
N ARG A 11 22.42 -2.33 -6.19
CA ARG A 11 22.71 -1.03 -5.63
C ARG A 11 23.24 -0.14 -6.75
N GLN A 12 22.34 0.56 -7.44
CA GLN A 12 22.70 1.62 -8.36
C GLN A 12 22.45 2.97 -7.66
N ASP A 13 23.50 3.78 -7.50
CA ASP A 13 23.46 5.21 -7.12
C ASP A 13 22.64 5.60 -5.87
N GLY A 14 22.84 4.91 -4.75
CA GLY A 14 22.29 5.36 -3.44
C GLY A 14 20.79 5.14 -3.26
N ASP A 15 20.10 4.62 -4.27
CA ASP A 15 18.71 4.23 -4.20
C ASP A 15 18.58 2.81 -3.62
N PHE A 16 17.54 2.61 -2.82
CA PHE A 16 17.18 1.31 -2.26
C PHE A 16 15.88 0.84 -2.91
N VAL A 17 15.92 -0.32 -3.58
CA VAL A 17 14.74 -0.97 -4.16
C VAL A 17 14.28 -2.09 -3.22
N PHE A 18 13.01 -2.04 -2.83
CA PHE A 18 12.35 -3.13 -2.12
C PHE A 18 11.39 -3.86 -3.07
N SER A 19 11.56 -5.17 -3.21
CA SER A 19 10.68 -6.03 -4.01
C SER A 19 10.11 -7.13 -3.14
N THR A 20 8.79 -7.35 -3.22
CA THR A 20 8.08 -8.39 -2.49
C THR A 20 6.97 -8.98 -3.36
N SER A 21 6.65 -10.24 -3.15
CA SER A 21 5.55 -10.92 -3.83
C SER A 21 4.76 -11.79 -2.86
N GLN A 22 3.46 -11.88 -3.08
CA GLN A 22 2.56 -12.71 -2.28
C GLN A 22 1.54 -13.37 -3.21
N TRP A 23 1.26 -14.65 -2.94
CA TRP A 23 0.19 -15.38 -3.63
C TRP A 23 -1.10 -15.32 -2.80
N VAL A 24 -2.23 -15.09 -3.47
CA VAL A 24 -3.56 -15.07 -2.88
C VAL A 24 -4.50 -15.94 -3.73
N PRO A 25 -5.29 -16.85 -3.14
CA PRO A 25 -6.22 -17.73 -3.86
C PRO A 25 -7.49 -16.98 -4.30
N THR A 26 -7.35 -15.90 -5.05
CA THR A 26 -8.48 -15.01 -5.43
C THR A 26 -8.23 -14.43 -6.83
N PRO A 27 -9.26 -14.28 -7.69
CA PRO A 27 -9.12 -13.63 -9.00
C PRO A 27 -8.51 -12.23 -8.89
N VAL A 28 -7.67 -11.86 -9.86
CA VAL A 28 -6.97 -10.56 -9.84
C VAL A 28 -7.93 -9.37 -9.80
N GLY A 29 -9.08 -9.46 -10.48
CA GLY A 29 -10.10 -8.40 -10.48
C GLY A 29 -10.71 -8.17 -9.10
N ASP A 30 -10.94 -9.23 -8.33
CA ASP A 30 -11.48 -9.13 -6.97
C ASP A 30 -10.44 -8.57 -6.00
N VAL A 31 -9.17 -8.97 -6.17
CA VAL A 31 -8.05 -8.40 -5.41
C VAL A 31 -7.91 -6.91 -5.71
N PHE A 32 -7.94 -6.52 -6.99
CA PHE A 32 -7.87 -5.12 -7.39
C PHE A 32 -9.06 -4.31 -6.82
N ALA A 33 -10.29 -4.81 -6.96
CA ALA A 33 -11.49 -4.17 -6.41
C ALA A 33 -11.40 -3.96 -4.89
N PHE A 34 -10.77 -4.90 -4.18
CA PHE A 34 -10.49 -4.75 -2.75
C PHE A 34 -9.53 -3.59 -2.47
N PHE A 35 -8.41 -3.48 -3.19
CA PHE A 35 -7.47 -2.36 -3.05
C PHE A 35 -8.00 -1.02 -3.60
N ALA A 36 -8.98 -1.06 -4.50
CA ALA A 36 -9.63 0.11 -5.08
C ALA A 36 -10.60 0.81 -4.11
N ASP A 37 -10.96 0.17 -2.99
CA ASP A 37 -11.52 0.87 -1.84
C ASP A 37 -10.39 1.22 -0.87
N ALA A 38 -10.02 2.50 -0.81
CA ALA A 38 -8.96 2.98 0.06
C ALA A 38 -9.16 2.56 1.53
N MET A 39 -10.41 2.43 1.99
CA MET A 39 -10.71 2.05 3.38
C MET A 39 -10.22 0.65 3.73
N ASN A 40 -10.05 -0.23 2.74
CA ASN A 40 -9.50 -1.57 2.94
C ASN A 40 -8.01 -1.57 3.29
N LEU A 41 -7.26 -0.50 2.96
CA LEU A 41 -5.85 -0.38 3.35
C LEU A 41 -5.69 -0.39 4.87
N GLU A 42 -6.61 0.25 5.59
CA GLU A 42 -6.62 0.21 7.05
C GLU A 42 -6.87 -1.21 7.58
N ARG A 43 -7.73 -1.98 6.90
CA ARG A 43 -8.11 -3.34 7.31
C ARG A 43 -6.96 -4.35 7.20
N ILE A 44 -6.09 -4.19 6.21
CA ILE A 44 -4.95 -5.09 5.97
C ILE A 44 -3.65 -4.62 6.65
N THR A 45 -3.64 -3.41 7.20
CA THR A 45 -2.46 -2.87 7.88
C THR A 45 -2.41 -3.37 9.32
N PRO A 46 -1.25 -3.87 9.80
CA PRO A 46 -1.14 -4.38 11.16
C PRO A 46 -1.63 -3.37 12.24
N PRO A 47 -2.45 -3.80 13.21
CA PRO A 47 -3.13 -2.89 14.15
C PRO A 47 -2.18 -2.10 15.04
N PHE A 48 -0.96 -2.60 15.27
CA PHE A 48 0.06 -1.88 16.04
C PHE A 48 0.49 -0.55 15.39
N LEU A 49 0.28 -0.40 14.07
CA LEU A 49 0.55 0.85 13.36
C LEU A 49 -0.52 1.91 13.58
N ARG A 50 -1.71 1.56 14.11
CA ARG A 50 -2.85 2.48 14.26
C ARG A 50 -3.09 3.33 13.00
N PHE A 51 -2.99 2.68 11.84
CA PHE A 51 -3.19 3.32 10.56
C PHE A 51 -4.62 3.85 10.46
N ARG A 52 -4.76 5.08 9.98
CA ARG A 52 -6.02 5.78 9.83
C ARG A 52 -5.97 6.65 8.58
N ILE A 53 -6.95 6.46 7.70
CA ILE A 53 -7.22 7.42 6.63
C ILE A 53 -7.93 8.62 7.25
N VAL A 54 -7.43 9.83 6.96
CA VAL A 54 -8.01 11.08 7.46
C VAL A 54 -8.54 11.97 6.34
N THR A 55 -8.42 11.53 5.08
CA THR A 55 -9.12 12.15 3.94
C THR A 55 -10.64 11.99 4.10
N PRO A 56 -11.45 13.04 3.84
CA PRO A 56 -12.90 12.94 3.83
C PRO A 56 -13.41 11.90 2.83
N THR A 57 -14.41 11.12 3.23
CA THR A 57 -15.05 10.09 2.41
C THR A 57 -16.33 10.61 1.76
N PRO A 58 -16.74 10.07 0.59
CA PRO A 58 -16.08 9.00 -0.18
C PRO A 58 -14.84 9.48 -0.93
N ILE A 59 -13.82 8.61 -1.02
CA ILE A 59 -12.60 8.86 -1.80
C ILE A 59 -12.81 8.27 -3.18
N GLN A 60 -12.74 9.10 -4.22
CA GLN A 60 -12.74 8.61 -5.60
C GLN A 60 -11.32 8.23 -6.01
N MET A 61 -11.10 6.94 -6.30
CA MET A 61 -9.83 6.47 -6.83
C MET A 61 -9.69 6.87 -8.31
N ARG A 62 -8.64 7.62 -8.60
CA ARG A 62 -8.25 8.10 -9.93
C ARG A 62 -6.82 8.63 -9.89
N ALA A 63 -6.22 8.83 -11.06
CA ALA A 63 -4.96 9.58 -11.14
C ALA A 63 -5.13 10.99 -10.53
N GLY A 64 -4.11 11.43 -9.78
CA GLY A 64 -4.09 12.66 -9.00
C GLY A 64 -4.94 12.62 -7.72
N ALA A 65 -5.51 11.47 -7.34
CA ALA A 65 -6.17 11.36 -6.03
C ALA A 65 -5.15 11.48 -4.90
N VAL A 66 -5.41 12.38 -3.96
CA VAL A 66 -4.56 12.62 -2.78
C VAL A 66 -5.20 12.00 -1.56
N ILE A 67 -4.44 11.18 -0.84
CA ILE A 67 -4.90 10.49 0.36
C ILE A 67 -3.97 10.81 1.52
N ASP A 68 -4.54 11.30 2.62
CA ASP A 68 -3.87 11.64 3.86
C ASP A 68 -4.09 10.53 4.89
N TYR A 69 -3.00 10.12 5.54
CA TYR A 69 -2.96 9.07 6.55
C TYR A 69 -2.27 9.53 7.82
N ARG A 70 -2.61 8.86 8.92
CA ARG A 70 -1.87 8.89 10.18
C ARG A 70 -1.57 7.47 10.63
N LEU A 71 -0.36 7.25 11.14
CA LEU A 71 0.07 5.98 11.70
C LEU A 71 1.09 6.20 12.83
N ARG A 72 1.48 5.12 13.53
CA ARG A 72 2.48 5.13 14.59
C ARG A 72 3.51 4.02 14.37
N LEU A 73 4.78 4.37 14.35
CA LEU A 73 5.89 3.41 14.32
C LEU A 73 6.65 3.50 15.63
N ARG A 74 6.73 2.40 16.39
CA ARG A 74 7.41 2.34 17.70
C ARG A 74 7.03 3.54 18.61
N ALA A 75 5.73 3.83 18.69
CA ALA A 75 5.10 4.97 19.37
C ALA A 75 5.26 6.37 18.74
N CYS A 76 6.15 6.57 17.77
CA CYS A 76 6.33 7.83 17.06
C CYS A 76 5.16 8.08 16.07
N PRO A 77 4.43 9.20 16.16
CA PRO A 77 3.36 9.53 15.22
C PRO A 77 3.93 9.96 13.87
N ILE A 78 3.38 9.41 12.79
CA ILE A 78 3.74 9.72 11.41
C ILE A 78 2.50 10.26 10.69
N ARG A 79 2.68 11.35 9.93
CA ARG A 79 1.71 11.85 8.96
C ARG A 79 2.25 11.55 7.57
N TRP A 80 1.41 10.99 6.71
CA TRP A 80 1.81 10.64 5.36
C TRP A 80 0.71 11.06 4.40
N ARG A 81 1.09 11.70 3.30
CA ARG A 81 0.27 11.96 2.12
C ARG A 81 0.77 11.15 0.94
N THR A 82 -0.13 10.46 0.24
CA THR A 82 0.17 9.83 -1.06
C THR A 82 -0.61 10.50 -2.17
N GLU A 83 -0.08 10.39 -3.39
CA GLU A 83 -0.79 10.68 -4.62
C GLU A 83 -0.85 9.42 -5.47
N ILE A 84 -2.01 9.12 -6.03
CA ILE A 84 -2.18 8.06 -7.02
C ILE A 84 -1.71 8.61 -8.37
N THR A 85 -0.53 8.23 -8.82
CA THR A 85 0.07 8.78 -10.06
C THR A 85 -0.46 8.13 -11.34
N ALA A 86 -0.90 6.88 -11.24
CA ALA A 86 -1.50 6.12 -12.34
C ALA A 86 -2.68 5.28 -11.82
N TRP A 87 -3.65 5.06 -12.68
CA TRP A 87 -4.83 4.26 -12.37
C TRP A 87 -5.26 3.48 -13.62
N GLU A 88 -5.05 2.17 -13.59
CA GLU A 88 -5.47 1.23 -14.62
C GLU A 88 -6.41 0.24 -13.94
N GLY A 89 -7.67 0.20 -14.38
CA GLY A 89 -8.71 -0.66 -13.83
C GLY A 89 -9.15 -1.73 -14.82
#